data_AF-A0A849KV90-F1
#
_entry.id   AF-A0A849KV90-F1
#
_cell.length_a   1.000
_cell.length_b   1.000
_cell.length_c   1.000
_cell.angle_alpha   90.00
_cell.angle_beta   90.00
_cell.angle_gamma   90.00
#
_symmetry.space_group_name_H-M   'P 1'
#
loop_
_entity.id
_entity.type
_entity.pdbx_description
1 polymer ?
#
loop_
_entity_poly.entity_id
_entity_poly.type
_entity_poly.pdbx_seq_one_letter_code
_entity_poly.pdbx_strand_id
1 'polypeptide(L)' 'MTILLLLIPISLFLGGLGLLAFWLALRGGQFDDPEGNAARILEDRDPD' A
#
# COMPACT_ATOMS: atom_id res chain seq x y z
N MET A 1 13.76 26.74 16.83
CA MET A 1 13.83 26.70 15.34
C MET A 1 14.77 25.63 14.80
N THR A 2 15.80 25.21 15.56
CA THR A 2 16.74 24.14 15.17
C THR A 2 16.07 22.78 14.90
N ILE A 3 15.04 22.41 15.67
CA ILE A 3 14.35 21.12 15.50
C ILE A 3 13.59 21.03 14.17
N LEU A 4 13.04 22.16 13.68
CA LEU A 4 12.28 22.19 12.42
C LEU A 4 13.19 21.88 11.22
N LEU A 5 14.46 22.32 11.27
CA LEU A 5 15.45 22.00 10.24
C LEU A 5 15.71 20.49 10.12
N LEU A 6 15.48 19.72 11.18
CA LEU A 6 15.59 18.26 11.17
C LEU A 6 14.24 17.60 10.82
N LEU A 7 13.14 18.08 11.40
CA LEU A 7 11.83 17.45 11.23
C LEU A 7 11.26 17.64 9.82
N ILE A 8 11.50 18.78 9.17
CA ILE A 8 11.04 19.05 7.80
C ILE A 8 11.60 18.02 6.80
N PRO A 9 12.93 17.82 6.69
CA PRO A 9 13.47 16.83 5.75
C PRO A 9 13.05 15.41 6.10
N ILE A 10 12.97 15.05 7.39
CA ILE A 10 12.47 13.73 7.81
C ILE A 10 11.01 13.54 7.37
N SER A 11 10.16 14.54 7.56
CA SER A 11 8.74 14.47 7.18
C SER A 11 8.57 14.36 5.68
N LEU A 12 9.34 15.13 4.89
CA LEU A 12 9.35 15.03 3.43
C LEU A 12 9.85 13.67 2.96
N PHE A 13 10.89 13.13 3.59
CA PHE A 13 11.42 11.81 3.28
C PHE A 13 10.38 10.71 3.57
N LEU A 14 9.76 10.72 4.75
CA LEU A 14 8.71 9.77 5.10
C LEU A 14 7.49 9.86 4.18
N GLY A 15 7.06 11.09 3.85
CA GLY A 15 5.98 11.32 2.89
C GLY A 15 6.33 10.79 1.50
N GLY A 16 7.55 11.05 1.02
CA GLY A 16 8.06 10.53 -0.24
C GLY A 16 8.16 9.00 -0.26
N LEU A 17 8.61 8.39 0.84
CA LEU A 17 8.71 6.94 0.99
C LEU A 17 7.32 6.29 0.93
N GLY A 18 6.34 6.89 1.60
CA GLY A 18 4.94 6.44 1.55
C GLY A 18 4.34 6.55 0.14
N LEU A 19 4.59 7.66 -0.56
CA LEU A 19 4.16 7.83 -1.95
C LEU A 19 4.80 6.81 -2.90
N LEU A 20 6.09 6.54 -2.72
CA LEU A 20 6.81 5.55 -3.53
C LEU A 20 6.26 4.14 -3.26
N ALA A 21 6.06 3.77 -1.99
CA ALA A 21 5.48 2.50 -1.60
C ALA A 21 4.06 2.34 -2.19
N PHE A 22 3.24 3.39 -2.12
CA PHE A 22 1.91 3.40 -2.72
C PHE A 22 1.95 3.21 -4.24
N TRP A 23 2.85 3.93 -4.93
CA TRP A 23 3.02 3.77 -6.37
C TRP A 23 3.49 2.37 -6.77
N LEU A 24 4.40 1.77 -6.01
CA LEU A 24 4.83 0.39 -6.21
C LEU A 24 3.68 -0.61 -5.99
N ALA A 25 2.84 -0.38 -4.97
CA ALA A 25 1.66 -1.22 -4.72
C ALA A 25 0.64 -1.15 -5.86
N LEU A 26 0.38 0.05 -6.41
CA LEU A 26 -0.45 0.22 -7.59
C LEU A 26 0.13 -0.51 -8.80
N ARG A 27 1.44 -0.37 -9.05
CA ARG A 27 2.11 -1.06 -10.16
C ARG A 27 2.13 -2.58 -9.97
N GLY A 28 2.13 -3.06 -8.73
CA GLY A 28 2.07 -4.48 -8.38
C GLY A 28 0.67 -5.09 -8.46
N GLY A 29 -0.37 -4.32 -8.80
CA GLY A 29 -1.75 -4.82 -8.86
C GLY A 29 -2.34 -5.19 -7.50
N GLN A 30 -1.76 -4.72 -6.39
CA GLN A 30 -2.20 -5.03 -5.03
C GLN A 30 -3.68 -4.68 -4.77
N PHE A 31 -4.21 -3.70 -5.50
CA PHE A 31 -5.57 -3.19 -5.37
C PHE A 31 -6.51 -3.65 -6.49
N ASP A 32 -6.05 -4.51 -7.39
CA ASP A 32 -6.85 -4.99 -8.54
C ASP A 32 -7.87 -6.06 -8.12
N ASP A 33 -7.73 -6.61 -6.91
CA ASP A 33 -8.60 -7.62 -6.34
C ASP A 33 -9.42 -7.05 -5.16
N PRO A 34 -10.60 -6.46 -5.44
CA PRO A 34 -11.44 -5.84 -4.40
C PRO A 34 -12.13 -6.85 -3.49
N GLU A 35 -12.36 -8.08 -3.97
CA GLU A 35 -12.98 -9.17 -3.21
C GLU A 35 -11.95 -9.83 -2.28
N GLY A 36 -10.69 -9.87 -2.73
CA GLY A 36 -9.55 -10.28 -1.93
C GLY A 36 -9.40 -11.80 -1.84
N ASN A 37 -8.16 -12.23 -1.55
CA ASN A 37 -7.79 -13.63 -1.47
C ASN A 37 -8.62 -14.45 -0.46
N ALA A 38 -9.14 -13.81 0.59
CA ALA A 38 -9.96 -14.48 1.59
C ALA A 38 -11.36 -14.86 1.07
N ALA A 39 -11.96 -14.05 0.18
CA ALA A 39 -13.26 -14.36 -0.41
C ALA A 39 -13.19 -15.62 -1.29
N ARG A 40 -12.09 -15.81 -2.04
CA ARG A 40 -11.89 -16.99 -2.89
C ARG A 40 -11.81 -18.32 -2.13
N ILE A 41 -11.42 -18.30 -0.85
CA ILE A 41 -11.35 -19.52 -0.02
C ILE A 41 -12.75 -19.94 0.45
N LEU A 42 -13.69 -19.00 0.49
CA LEU A 42 -15.08 -19.22 0.89
C LEU A 42 -16.00 -19.52 -0.30
N GLU A 43 -15.53 -19.29 -1.53
CA GLU A 43 -16.20 -19.82 -2.73
C GLU A 43 -15.98 -21.34 -2.77
N ASP A 44 -16.94 -22.07 -2.22
CA ASP A 44 -17.07 -23.51 -2.43
C ASP A 44 -17.26 -23.75 -3.93
N ARG A 45 -16.19 -24.18 -4.60
CA ARG A 45 -16.24 -24.61 -6.00
C ARG A 45 -17.01 -25.92 -6.03
N ASP A 46 -18.34 -25.85 -6.18
CA ASP A 46 -19.17 -27.04 -6.39
C ASP A 46 -18.58 -27.82 -7.58
N PRO A 47 -18.11 -29.07 -7.37
CA PRO A 47 -17.65 -29.89 -8.46
C PRO A 47 -18.89 -30.44 -9.19
N ASP A 48 -19.09 -30.00 -10.43
CA ASP A 48 -19.99 -30.67 -11.38
C ASP A 48 -19.63 -32.16 -11.55
#